data_AF-A0A942PV94-F1
#
_entry.id   AF-A0A942PV94-F1
#
_cell.length_a   1.000
_cell.length_b   1.000
_cell.length_c   1.000
_cell.angle_alpha   90.00
_cell.angle_beta   90.00
_cell.angle_gamma   90.00
#
_symmetry.space_group_name_H-M   'P 1'
#
loop_
_entity.id
_entity.type
_entity.pdbx_description
1 polymer ?
#
loop_
_entity_poly.entity_id
_entity_poly.type
_entity_poly.pdbx_seq_one_letter_code
_entity_poly.pdbx_strand_id
1 'polypeptide(L)'
;MAGRFEGLTDAQWEILEPFMPKEKVYAGKPHTPWKKVCNTIFWILINGGRWADVPIGEQWGSRSASHRWLGLWQKDGTLNKILSALLEIAHLEGMLDWDRLAADVFFSAEKEEGRR
;
A
#
# COMPACT_ATOMS: atom_id res chain seq x y z
N MET A 1 -7.92 -2.55 18.78
CA MET A 1 -7.43 -3.50 17.76
C MET A 1 -7.81 -2.93 16.41
N ALA A 2 -6.85 -2.61 15.55
CA ALA A 2 -7.16 -2.06 14.23
C ALA A 2 -8.05 -3.06 13.47
N GLY A 3 -9.18 -2.59 12.94
CA GLY A 3 -10.12 -3.42 12.20
C GLY A 3 -9.44 -4.12 11.02
N ARG A 4 -9.92 -5.32 10.68
CA ARG A 4 -9.47 -6.05 9.49
C ARG A 4 -9.65 -5.16 8.25
N PHE A 5 -8.59 -4.97 7.47
CA PHE A 5 -8.70 -4.20 6.22
C PHE A 5 -9.55 -4.96 5.19
N GLU A 6 -10.70 -4.40 4.80
CA GLU A 6 -11.66 -5.02 3.87
C GLU A 6 -11.52 -4.54 2.42
N GLY A 7 -10.68 -3.53 2.20
CA GLY A 7 -10.49 -2.88 0.90
C GLY A 7 -10.77 -1.38 0.97
N LEU A 8 -10.26 -0.63 -0.01
CA LEU A 8 -10.51 0.79 -0.18
C LEU A 8 -11.96 1.03 -0.61
N THR A 9 -12.62 1.96 0.07
CA THR A 9 -13.87 2.56 -0.39
C THR A 9 -13.63 3.35 -1.68
N ASP A 10 -14.69 3.66 -2.43
CA ASP A 10 -14.57 4.48 -3.65
C ASP A 10 -14.04 5.88 -3.34
N ALA A 11 -14.51 6.52 -2.27
CA ALA A 11 -14.01 7.83 -1.84
C ALA A 11 -12.50 7.80 -1.50
N GLN A 12 -12.03 6.78 -0.78
CA GLN A 12 -10.60 6.61 -0.52
C GLN A 12 -9.80 6.34 -1.79
N TRP A 13 -10.41 5.66 -2.76
CA TRP A 13 -9.78 5.38 -4.04
C TRP A 13 -9.63 6.64 -4.89
N GLU A 14 -10.64 7.50 -4.95
CA GLU A 14 -10.59 8.77 -5.69
C GLU A 14 -9.43 9.67 -5.23
N ILE A 15 -9.08 9.61 -3.95
CA ILE A 15 -7.95 10.36 -3.41
C ILE A 15 -6.61 9.72 -3.83
N LEU A 16 -6.56 8.40 -3.95
CA LEU A 16 -5.34 7.64 -4.27
C LEU A 16 -5.05 7.52 -5.77
N GLU A 17 -6.10 7.50 -6.59
CA GLU A 17 -6.03 7.34 -8.04
C GLU A 17 -5.05 8.30 -8.73
N PRO A 18 -4.97 9.60 -8.37
CA PRO A 18 -4.02 10.55 -9.00
C PRO A 18 -2.55 10.20 -8.80
N PHE A 19 -2.22 9.45 -7.74
CA PHE A 19 -0.84 9.03 -7.45
C PHE A 19 -0.42 7.78 -8.24
N MET A 20 -1.38 7.12 -8.89
CA MET A 20 -1.10 5.91 -9.64
C MET A 20 -0.36 6.25 -10.93
N PRO A 21 0.68 5.47 -11.28
CA PRO A 21 1.33 5.66 -12.56
C PRO A 21 0.32 5.41 -13.69
N LYS A 22 0.36 6.26 -14.73
CA LYS A 22 -0.49 6.09 -15.92
C LYS A 22 -0.36 4.66 -16.44
N GLU A 23 -1.49 3.99 -16.67
CA GLU A 23 -1.51 2.59 -17.07
C GLU A 23 -0.65 2.36 -18.30
N LYS A 24 0.42 1.57 -18.15
CA LYS A 24 1.15 1.03 -19.29
C LYS A 24 0.42 -0.23 -19.72
N VAL A 25 -0.36 -0.13 -20.80
CA VAL A 25 -0.93 -1.31 -21.47
C VAL A 25 0.23 -2.17 -21.95
N TYR A 26 0.48 -3.28 -21.25
CA TYR A 26 1.53 -4.21 -21.63
C TYR A 26 0.91 -5.35 -22.43
N ALA A 27 1.24 -5.41 -23.72
CA ALA A 27 0.95 -6.55 -24.60
C ALA A 27 -0.54 -6.96 -24.67
N GLY A 28 -1.46 -6.00 -24.84
CA GLY A 28 -2.86 -6.27 -25.19
C GLY A 28 -3.73 -6.93 -24.10
N LYS A 29 -3.19 -7.16 -22.89
CA LYS A 29 -3.97 -7.61 -21.74
C LYS A 29 -4.42 -6.38 -20.93
N PRO A 30 -5.69 -6.30 -20.51
CA PRO A 30 -6.15 -5.23 -19.65
C PRO A 30 -5.32 -5.26 -18.36
N HIS A 31 -4.78 -4.10 -18.00
CA HIS A 31 -4.03 -3.95 -16.76
C HIS A 31 -4.94 -4.29 -15.58
N THR A 32 -4.40 -4.94 -14.53
CA THR A 32 -5.20 -5.17 -13.32
C THR A 32 -5.53 -3.80 -12.73
N PRO A 33 -6.82 -3.47 -12.48
CA PRO A 33 -7.18 -2.14 -11.98
C PRO A 33 -6.33 -1.77 -10.76
N TRP A 34 -5.78 -0.56 -10.76
CA TRP A 34 -4.87 -0.13 -9.70
C TRP A 34 -5.47 -0.23 -8.31
N LYS A 35 -6.80 -0.02 -8.19
CA LYS A 35 -7.54 -0.21 -6.94
C LYS A 35 -7.35 -1.60 -6.36
N LYS A 36 -7.43 -2.63 -7.21
CA LYS A 36 -7.27 -4.03 -6.79
C LYS A 36 -5.83 -4.33 -6.36
N VAL A 37 -4.85 -3.77 -7.08
CA VAL A 37 -3.43 -3.86 -6.72
C VAL A 37 -3.16 -3.19 -5.36
N CYS A 38 -3.66 -1.98 -5.16
CA CYS A 38 -3.51 -1.23 -3.92
C CYS A 38 -4.20 -1.94 -2.75
N ASN A 39 -5.42 -2.45 -2.93
CA ASN A 39 -6.10 -3.25 -1.93
C ASN A 39 -5.23 -4.42 -1.45
N THR A 40 -4.71 -5.22 -2.39
CA THR A 40 -3.87 -6.37 -2.05
C THR A 40 -2.58 -5.95 -1.34
N ILE A 41 -1.94 -4.87 -1.76
CA ILE A 41 -0.73 -4.34 -1.12
C ILE A 41 -1.04 -3.86 0.31
N PHE A 42 -2.07 -3.03 0.48
CA PHE A 42 -2.46 -2.49 1.79
C PHE A 42 -2.91 -3.58 2.75
N TRP A 43 -3.57 -4.63 2.26
CA TRP A 43 -3.89 -5.78 3.09
C TRP A 43 -2.63 -6.41 3.69
N ILE A 44 -1.57 -6.58 2.89
CA ILE A 44 -0.30 -7.12 3.38
C ILE A 44 0.36 -6.16 4.35
N LEU A 45 0.40 -4.86 4.04
CA LEU A 45 1.05 -3.86 4.88
C LEU A 45 0.33 -3.65 6.23
N ILE A 46 -1.00 -3.73 6.25
CA ILE A 46 -1.80 -3.51 7.47
C ILE A 46 -1.90 -4.78 8.31
N ASN A 47 -2.12 -5.94 7.70
CA ASN A 47 -2.32 -7.19 8.45
C ASN A 47 -1.00 -7.93 8.76
N GLY A 48 0.12 -7.57 8.11
CA GLY A 48 1.40 -8.26 8.27
C GLY A 48 1.38 -9.73 7.82
N GLY A 49 0.38 -10.12 7.03
CA GLY A 49 0.15 -11.51 6.63
C GLY A 49 1.02 -11.97 5.47
N ARG A 50 0.97 -13.27 5.16
CA ARG A 50 1.63 -13.81 3.96
C ARG A 50 0.84 -13.43 2.72
N TRP A 51 1.55 -13.28 1.60
CA TRP A 51 0.91 -13.13 0.28
C TRP A 51 -0.07 -14.25 -0.05
N ALA A 52 0.19 -15.48 0.43
CA ALA A 52 -0.70 -16.61 0.23
C ALA A 52 -2.08 -16.42 0.88
N ASP A 53 -2.14 -15.66 1.97
CA ASP A 53 -3.32 -15.51 2.83
C ASP A 53 -4.19 -14.31 2.45
N VAL A 54 -3.76 -13.53 1.45
CA VAL A 54 -4.58 -12.44 0.90
C VAL A 54 -5.92 -13.02 0.45
N PRO A 55 -7.05 -12.44 0.89
CA PRO A 55 -8.37 -12.88 0.48
C PRO A 55 -8.52 -12.90 -1.04
N ILE A 56 -9.28 -13.86 -1.54
CA ILE A 56 -9.60 -13.99 -2.96
C ILE A 56 -10.99 -13.39 -3.16
N GLY A 57 -11.14 -12.47 -4.12
CA GLY A 57 -12.40 -11.79 -4.37
C GLY A 57 -12.25 -10.70 -5.43
N GLU A 58 -13.36 -10.11 -5.84
CA GLU A 58 -13.37 -9.12 -6.93
C GLU A 58 -12.61 -7.84 -6.58
N GLN A 59 -12.54 -7.47 -5.29
CA GLN A 59 -11.80 -6.28 -4.86
C GLN A 59 -10.28 -6.49 -4.76
N TRP A 60 -9.79 -7.73 -4.87
CA TRP A 60 -8.39 -8.08 -4.69
C TRP A 60 -7.68 -8.29 -6.02
N GLY A 61 -6.47 -7.75 -6.15
CA GLY A 61 -5.61 -7.91 -7.31
C GLY A 61 -4.86 -9.22 -7.28
N SER A 62 -4.33 -9.63 -8.44
CA SER A 62 -3.42 -10.79 -8.50
C SER A 62 -2.24 -10.59 -7.54
N ARG A 63 -2.00 -11.59 -6.68
CA ARG A 63 -0.92 -11.57 -5.67
C ARG A 63 0.46 -11.37 -6.31
N SER A 64 0.72 -12.04 -7.43
CA SER A 64 1.99 -11.92 -8.15
C SER A 64 2.18 -10.55 -8.79
N ALA A 65 1.12 -10.00 -9.40
CA ALA A 65 1.15 -8.66 -9.98
C ALA A 65 1.36 -7.60 -8.88
N SER A 66 0.65 -7.74 -7.76
CA SER A 66 0.70 -6.80 -6.64
C SER A 66 2.07 -6.81 -5.95
N HIS A 67 2.66 -7.99 -5.73
CA HIS A 67 4.02 -8.11 -5.21
C HIS A 67 5.06 -7.47 -6.15
N ARG A 68 4.93 -7.69 -7.47
CA ARG A 68 5.80 -7.05 -8.46
C ARG A 68 5.70 -5.53 -8.40
N TRP A 69 4.48 -4.99 -8.36
CA TRP A 69 4.24 -3.55 -8.31
C TRP A 69 4.73 -2.93 -7.01
N LEU A 70 4.55 -3.61 -5.86
CA LEU A 70 5.11 -3.16 -4.59
C LEU A 70 6.63 -2.97 -4.70
N GLY A 71 7.36 -3.96 -5.23
CA GLY A 71 8.81 -3.86 -5.41
C GLY A 71 9.24 -2.74 -6.39
N LEU A 72 8.46 -2.50 -7.45
CA LEU A 72 8.72 -1.40 -8.39
C LEU A 72 8.49 -0.04 -7.73
N TRP A 73 7.38 0.11 -7.01
CA TRP A 73 7.01 1.37 -6.34
C TRP A 73 7.91 1.70 -5.16
N GLN A 74 8.45 0.70 -4.46
CA GLN A 74 9.50 0.90 -3.47
C GLN A 74 10.77 1.46 -4.11
N LYS A 75 11.19 0.90 -5.26
CA LYS A 75 12.41 1.34 -5.96
C LYS A 75 12.27 2.72 -6.61
N ASP A 76 11.11 3.02 -7.18
CA ASP A 76 10.84 4.29 -7.87
C ASP A 76 10.33 5.40 -6.92
N GLY A 77 10.19 5.10 -5.63
CA GLY A 77 9.69 6.03 -4.61
C GLY A 77 8.21 6.37 -4.74
N THR A 78 7.45 5.75 -5.66
CA THR A 78 6.00 5.89 -5.78
C THR A 78 5.30 5.51 -4.47
N LEU A 79 5.77 4.45 -3.81
CA LEU A 79 5.18 3.99 -2.55
C LEU A 79 5.32 5.06 -1.45
N ASN A 80 6.48 5.72 -1.38
CA ASN A 80 6.72 6.79 -0.41
C ASN A 80 5.80 7.98 -0.69
N LYS A 81 5.60 8.37 -1.96
CA LYS A 81 4.66 9.44 -2.32
C LYS A 81 3.23 9.12 -1.91
N ILE A 82 2.77 7.89 -2.15
CA ILE A 82 1.45 7.42 -1.75
C ILE A 82 1.31 7.47 -0.22
N LEU A 83 2.30 6.96 0.52
CA LEU A 83 2.29 6.98 1.98
C LEU A 83 2.28 8.40 2.53
N SER A 84 3.13 9.30 2.01
CA SER A 84 3.17 10.70 2.43
C SER A 84 1.83 11.41 2.20
N ALA A 85 1.18 11.20 1.05
CA ALA A 85 -0.13 11.76 0.77
C ALA A 85 -1.18 11.24 1.76
N LEU A 86 -1.19 9.92 2.03
CA LEU A 86 -2.11 9.32 3.00
C LEU A 86 -1.89 9.85 4.42
N LEU A 87 -0.63 10.05 4.81
CA LEU A 87 -0.29 10.64 6.11
C LEU A 87 -0.74 12.10 6.21
N GLU A 88 -0.57 12.88 5.14
CA GLU A 88 -1.04 14.27 5.09
C GLU A 88 -2.56 14.37 5.24
N ILE A 89 -3.31 13.51 4.53
CA ILE A 89 -4.77 13.45 4.65
C ILE A 89 -5.19 13.06 6.07
N ALA A 90 -4.58 12.02 6.63
CA ALA A 90 -4.94 11.54 7.96
C ALA A 90 -4.51 12.51 9.08
N HIS A 91 -3.50 13.36 8.83
CA HIS A 91 -3.15 14.48 9.70
C HIS A 91 -4.20 15.60 9.65
N LEU A 92 -4.65 15.98 8.46
CA LEU A 92 -5.69 17.01 8.27
C LEU A 92 -7.04 16.60 8.89
N GLU A 93 -7.37 15.32 8.87
CA GLU A 93 -8.57 14.75 9.49
C GLU A 93 -8.42 14.55 11.01
N GLY A 94 -7.27 14.88 11.61
CA GLY A 94 -7.00 14.71 13.04
C GLY A 94 -6.96 13.24 13.48
N MET A 95 -6.81 12.31 12.54
CA MET A 95 -6.81 10.86 12.76
C MET A 95 -5.43 10.29 13.11
N LEU A 96 -4.36 11.10 12.99
CA LEU A 96 -2.99 10.69 13.27
C LEU A 96 -2.43 11.30 14.54
N ASP A 97 -1.99 10.40 15.42
CA ASP A 97 -1.06 10.71 16.49
C ASP A 97 0.38 10.47 15.98
N TRP A 98 1.11 11.56 15.73
CA TRP A 98 2.46 11.52 15.16
C TRP A 98 3.48 10.82 16.08
N ASP A 99 3.28 10.85 17.40
CA ASP A 99 4.14 10.13 18.36
C ASP A 99 4.04 8.61 18.16
N ARG A 100 2.82 8.12 17.90
CA ARG A 100 2.56 6.71 17.67
C ARG A 100 3.07 6.23 16.31
N LEU A 101 2.90 7.05 15.28
CA LEU A 101 3.29 6.70 13.92
C LEU A 101 4.82 6.78 13.72
N ALA A 102 5.48 7.71 14.41
CA ALA A 102 6.92 7.70 14.55
C ALA A 102 7.39 6.39 15.20
N ALA A 103 6.80 5.96 16.32
CA ALA A 103 7.21 4.70 16.95
C ALA A 103 7.15 3.48 16.02
N ASP A 104 6.12 3.36 15.17
CA ASP A 104 5.97 2.24 14.21
C ASP A 104 6.96 2.32 13.03
N VAL A 105 7.23 3.52 12.50
CA VAL A 105 8.20 3.72 11.39
C VAL A 105 9.64 3.58 11.89
N PHE A 106 9.93 4.05 13.11
CA PHE A 106 11.24 3.93 13.74
C PHE A 106 11.57 2.48 14.14
N PHE A 107 10.59 1.67 14.57
CA PHE A 107 10.84 0.24 14.82
C PHE A 107 11.26 -0.55 13.57
N SER A 108 10.90 -0.05 12.37
CA SER A 108 11.31 -0.65 11.09
C SER A 108 12.67 -0.14 10.58
N ALA A 109 13.19 0.95 11.13
CA ALA A 109 14.47 1.55 10.73
C ALA A 109 15.67 0.98 11.48
N GLU A 110 15.46 0.26 12.58
CA GLU A 110 16.54 -0.32 13.37
C GLU A 110 16.82 -1.77 12.95
N LYS A 111 17.40 -1.91 11.76
CA LYS A 111 18.42 -2.94 11.57
C LYS A 111 19.76 -2.23 11.51
N GLU A 112 20.35 -2.01 12.69
CA GLU A 112 21.79 -1.92 12.82
C GLU A 112 22.39 -3.20 12.22
N GLU A 113 22.87 -3.13 10.97
CA GLU A 113 23.85 -4.07 10.44
C GLU A 113 25.18 -3.76 11.14
N GLY A 114 25.27 -4.18 12.39
CA GLY A 114 26.50 -4.30 13.14
C GLY A 114 27.00 -5.75 13.10
N ARG A 115 28.24 -5.91 12.63
CA ARG A 115 29.15 -7.08 12.80
C ARG A 115 28.91 -8.21 11.76
N ARG A 116 29.80 -8.51 10.82
CA ARG A 116 31.26 -8.65 10.90
C ARG A 116 31.87 -8.82 9.51
#